data_AF-A0A2G9SBG5-F1
#
_entry.id   AF-A0A2G9SBG5-F1
#
_cell.length_a   1.000
_cell.length_b   1.000
_cell.length_c   1.000
_cell.angle_alpha   90.00
_cell.angle_beta   90.00
_cell.angle_gamma   90.00
#
_symmetry.space_group_name_H-M   'P 1'
#
loop_
_entity.id
_entity.type
_entity.pdbx_description
1 polymer ?
#
loop_
_entity_poly.entity_id
_entity_poly.type
_entity_poly.pdbx_seq_one_letter_code
_entity_poly.pdbx_strand_id
1 'polypeptide(L)' 'MFAELGSSVSKEVAFRDSWVLLGAKGVLDKTPFEQLIKNSKSSNKYEGWPEAVELEGCVPQRTLEVE' A
#
# COMPACT_ATOMS: atom_id res chain seq x y z
N MET A 1 -1.66 9.81 9.57
CA MET A 1 -2.38 8.52 9.59
C MET A 1 -1.69 7.42 8.78
N PHE A 2 -1.84 7.27 7.46
CA PHE A 2 -1.28 6.09 6.75
C PHE A 2 0.25 5.98 6.80
N ALA A 3 0.97 7.11 6.83
CA ALA A 3 2.43 7.11 7.04
C ALA A 3 2.82 6.49 8.40
N GLU A 4 2.01 6.64 9.45
CA GLU A 4 2.23 6.01 10.77
C GLU A 4 1.93 4.50 10.77
N LEU A 5 1.30 4.00 9.71
CA LEU A 5 1.07 2.57 9.49
C LEU A 5 2.15 1.95 8.58
N GLY A 6 3.19 2.71 8.24
CA GLY A 6 4.33 2.25 7.41
C GLY A 6 4.22 2.60 5.93
N SER A 7 3.21 3.36 5.50
CA SER A 7 3.09 3.77 4.09
C SER A 7 4.20 4.72 3.66
N SER A 8 4.79 4.41 2.50
CA SER A 8 5.80 5.20 1.83
C SER A 8 5.23 6.18 0.80
N VAL A 9 4.09 5.86 0.18
CA VAL A 9 3.51 6.63 -0.94
C VAL A 9 2.12 7.21 -0.68
N SER A 10 1.54 7.02 0.51
CA SER A 10 0.16 7.49 0.83
C SER A 10 -0.07 8.98 0.60
N LYS A 11 0.97 9.82 0.73
CA LYS A 11 0.89 11.26 0.46
C LYS A 11 0.85 11.59 -1.03
N GLU A 12 1.26 10.65 -1.88
CA GLU A 12 1.38 10.82 -3.32
C GLU A 12 0.21 10.18 -4.09
N VAL A 13 -0.66 9.42 -3.40
CA VAL A 13 -1.86 8.81 -4.00
C VAL A 13 -2.77 9.91 -4.56
N ALA A 14 -3.08 9.80 -5.84
CA ALA A 14 -3.83 10.80 -6.60
C ALA A 14 -5.18 10.26 -7.07
N PHE A 15 -5.95 11.13 -7.75
CA PHE A 15 -7.28 10.80 -8.25
C PHE A 15 -7.27 9.57 -9.18
N ARG A 16 -8.00 8.53 -8.77
CA ARG A 16 -8.17 7.24 -9.45
C ARG A 16 -6.91 6.38 -9.53
N ASP A 17 -5.87 6.68 -8.75
CA ASP A 17 -4.81 5.70 -8.55
C ASP A 17 -5.39 4.44 -7.89
N SER A 18 -4.92 3.26 -8.31
CA SER A 18 -5.20 2.01 -7.59
C SER A 18 -4.09 1.78 -6.59
N TRP A 19 -4.44 1.64 -5.31
CA TRP A 19 -3.48 1.56 -4.22
C TRP A 19 -3.91 0.53 -3.18
N VAL A 20 -2.97 -0.30 -2.74
CA VAL A 20 -3.16 -1.28 -1.66
C VAL A 20 -2.01 -1.16 -0.67
N LEU A 21 -2.34 -1.25 0.62
CA LEU A 21 -1.41 -1.13 1.73
C LEU A 21 -1.75 -2.19 2.77
N LEU A 22 -0.75 -2.96 3.18
CA LEU A 22 -0.79 -3.74 4.41
C LEU A 22 0.13 -3.07 5.43
N GLY A 23 -0.48 -2.34 6.36
CA GLY A 23 0.20 -1.57 7.39
C GLY A 23 -0.03 -2.12 8.80
N ALA A 24 0.77 -1.67 9.75
CA ALA A 24 0.65 -2.03 11.16
C ALA A 24 0.87 -0.81 12.06
N LYS A 25 0.07 -0.68 13.12
CA LYS A 25 0.23 0.40 14.09
C LYS A 25 1.50 0.20 14.91
N GLY A 26 2.33 1.23 15.01
CA GLY A 26 3.57 1.20 15.77
C GLY A 26 4.73 0.56 15.03
N VAL A 27 4.62 0.38 13.71
CA VAL A 27 5.76 0.03 12.86
C VAL A 27 6.72 1.23 12.79
N LEU A 28 8.01 0.99 13.01
CA LEU A 28 9.04 2.03 12.94
C LEU A 28 9.48 2.29 11.49
N ASP A 29 9.49 1.24 10.68
CA ASP A 29 9.93 1.28 9.29
C ASP A 29 8.76 1.23 8.29
N LYS A 30 9.08 1.52 7.03
CA LYS A 30 8.14 1.36 5.92
C LYS A 30 7.77 -0.11 5.74
N THR A 31 6.50 -0.38 5.47
CA THR A 31 6.07 -1.75 5.15
C THR A 31 6.59 -2.16 3.76
N PRO A 32 7.05 -3.41 3.56
CA PRO A 32 7.34 -3.93 2.23
C PRO A 32 6.05 -4.28 1.45
N PHE A 33 4.89 -4.22 2.11
CA PHE A 33 3.60 -4.61 1.56
C PHE A 33 2.77 -3.39 1.16
N GLU A 34 3.19 -2.71 0.10
CA GLU A 34 2.50 -1.54 -0.46
C GLU A 34 2.68 -1.50 -1.98
N GLN A 35 1.60 -1.26 -2.73
CA GLN A 35 1.63 -1.16 -4.18
C GLN A 35 0.74 -0.02 -4.68
N LEU A 36 1.22 0.71 -5.69
CA LEU A 36 0.55 1.86 -6.29
C LEU A 36 0.62 1.79 -7.82
N ILE A 37 -0.53 1.80 -8.47
CA ILE A 37 -0.66 1.95 -9.92
C ILE A 37 -1.25 3.32 -10.22
N LYS A 38 -0.45 4.17 -10.88
CA LYS A 38 -0.85 5.52 -11.24
C LYS A 38 -1.91 5.53 -12.32
N ASN A 39 -2.93 6.35 -12.13
CA ASN A 39 -3.88 6.68 -13.17
C ASN A 39 -3.17 7.45 -14.29
N SER A 40 -3.17 6.88 -15.50
CA SER A 40 -2.62 7.52 -16.69
C SER A 40 -3.43 7.19 -17.92
N LYS A 41 -3.76 8.22 -18.71
CA LYS A 41 -4.50 8.07 -19.97
C LYS A 41 -3.82 7.11 -20.96
N SER A 42 -2.49 6.98 -20.90
CA SER A 42 -1.72 6.15 -21.83
C SER A 42 -1.59 4.68 -21.40
N SER A 43 -1.83 4.35 -20.13
CA SER A 43 -1.58 3.00 -19.58
C SER A 43 -2.76 2.41 -18.83
N ASN A 44 -3.86 3.15 -18.67
CA ASN A 44 -5.06 2.64 -18.01
C ASN A 44 -5.66 1.45 -18.75
N LYS A 45 -5.99 0.39 -17.98
CA LYS A 45 -6.66 -0.81 -18.50
C LYS A 45 -8.14 -0.56 -18.81
N TYR A 46 -8.78 0.34 -18.06
CA TYR A 46 -10.18 0.69 -18.20
C TYR A 46 -10.34 2.17 -18.58
N GLU A 47 -11.55 2.57 -18.95
CA GLU A 47 -11.82 3.97 -19.32
C GLU A 47 -11.60 4.91 -18.13
N GLY A 48 -10.42 5.53 -18.11
CA GLY A 48 -10.02 6.47 -17.07
C GLY A 48 -9.70 5.83 -15.71
N TRP A 49 -9.46 4.52 -15.64
CA TRP A 49 -9.00 3.82 -14.43
C TRP A 49 -7.85 2.84 -14.73
N PRO A 50 -6.81 2.79 -13.88
CA PRO A 50 -5.78 1.77 -13.95
C PRO A 50 -6.34 0.39 -13.59
N GLU A 51 -5.56 -0.66 -13.80
CA GLU A 51 -5.97 -2.00 -13.40
C GLU A 51 -6.06 -2.19 -11.89
N ALA A 52 -6.80 -3.21 -11.47
CA ALA A 52 -6.88 -3.59 -10.06
C ALA A 52 -5.49 -3.99 -9.56
N VAL A 53 -5.08 -3.45 -8.43
CA VAL A 53 -3.81 -3.79 -7.78
C VAL A 53 -4.03 -4.96 -6.83
N GLU A 54 -3.16 -5.97 -6.93
CA GLU A 54 -3.17 -7.14 -6.06
C GLU A 54 -1.88 -7.18 -5.24
N LEU A 55 -1.97 -7.71 -4.03
CA LEU A 55 -0.85 -7.85 -3.12
C LEU A 55 -1.07 -9.13 -2.31
N GLU A 56 -0.07 -10.01 -2.34
CA GLU A 56 -0.05 -11.25 -1.59
C GLU A 56 1.24 -11.35 -0.78
N GLY A 57 1.20 -12.15 0.29
CA GLY A 57 2.36 -12.36 1.13
C GLY A 57 1.97 -12.90 2.51
N CYS A 58 2.98 -13.00 3.38
CA CYS A 58 2.82 -13.49 4.74
C CYS A 58 3.10 -12.37 5.72
N VAL A 59 2.19 -12.15 6.67
CA VAL A 59 2.41 -11.22 7.79
C VAL A 59 3.03 -12.00 8.95
N PRO A 60 4.26 -11.68 9.38
CA PRO A 60 4.84 -12.30 10.57
C PRO A 60 3.92 -12.07 11.77
N GLN A 61 3.59 -13.13 12.49
CA GLN A 61 2.81 -13.01 13.71
C GLN A 61 3.64 -12.25 14.75
N ARG A 62 3.05 -11.23 15.38
CA ARG A 62 3.66 -10.57 16.51
C ARG A 62 3.81 -11.58 17.64
N THR A 63 5.03 -12.04 17.89
CA THR A 63 5.37 -12.72 19.14
C THR A 63 5.36 -11.67 20.24
N LEU A 64 4.53 -11.86 21.27
CA LEU A 64 4.75 -11.17 22.53
C LEU A 64 6.12 -11.67 23.01
N GLU A 65 7.10 -10.78 23.13
CA GLU A 65 8.26 -11.08 23.96
C GLU A 65 7.68 -11.34 25.36
N VAL A 66 7.69 -12.60 25.77
CA VAL A 66 7.51 -12.97 27.16
C VAL A 66 8.81 -12.54 27.82
N GLU A 67 8.77 -11.39 28.50
CA GLU A 67 9.81 -11.00 29.45
C GLU A 67 9.89 -12.02 30.59
#